data_AF-A0A836KA18-F1
#
_entry.id   AF-A0A836KA18-F1
#
_cell.length_a   1.000
_cell.length_b   1.000
_cell.length_c   1.000
_cell.angle_alpha   90.00
_cell.angle_beta   90.00
_cell.angle_gamma   90.00
#
_symmetry.space_group_name_H-M   'P 1'
#
loop_
_entity.id
_entity.type
_entity.pdbx_description
1 polymer ?
#
loop_
_entity_poly.entity_id
_entity_poly.type
_entity_poly.pdbx_seq_one_letter_code
_entity_poly.pdbx_strand_id
1 'polypeptide(L)'
;MKRGTCIQSHLTGVTGGATNPKRVFSSFSDGSDGFQWKKRYLQERRDTAMEFLSDVKKRVPIHDAIRQRAIISRTATNDISCTKVFEDLSSTSDIPPERDDGRSVVEEAVDGLLLDENAVDRLQHVDLGDIPLLENELFGDDIAGEETIRRWLKLKRDTAEYQSYASIPEGERSSWSAWYLRHIKGKDAN
;
A
#
# COMPACT_ATOMS: atom_id res chain seq x y z
N MET A 1 6.12 42.62 6.67
CA MET A 1 6.52 41.56 7.64
C MET A 1 5.28 41.12 8.41
N LYS A 2 4.73 39.94 8.12
CA LYS A 2 3.61 39.34 8.88
C LYS A 2 4.03 37.92 9.28
N ARG A 3 4.01 37.68 10.58
CA ARG A 3 4.49 36.46 11.24
C ARG A 3 3.45 35.34 11.02
N GLY A 4 3.90 34.21 10.49
CA GLY A 4 3.11 32.98 10.45
C GLY A 4 3.01 32.38 11.84
N THR A 5 1.79 32.17 12.33
CA THR A 5 1.53 31.45 13.56
C THR A 5 1.49 29.96 13.26
N CYS A 6 2.52 29.24 13.74
CA CYS A 6 2.59 27.79 13.76
C CYS A 6 1.55 27.27 14.77
N ILE A 7 0.56 26.50 14.31
CA ILE A 7 -0.30 25.74 15.23
C ILE A 7 0.45 24.45 15.56
N GLN A 8 1.22 24.52 16.65
CA GLN A 8 1.74 23.38 17.37
C GLN A 8 0.57 22.72 18.09
N SER A 9 -0.01 21.67 17.51
CA SER A 9 -1.00 20.85 18.20
C SER A 9 -0.31 20.04 19.29
N HIS A 10 -0.35 20.58 20.50
CA HIS A 10 0.00 19.94 21.75
C HIS A 10 -0.71 18.60 21.92
N LEU A 11 0.07 17.54 22.18
CA LEU A 11 -0.39 16.36 22.91
C LEU A 11 -0.74 16.81 24.34
N THR A 12 -2.02 17.04 24.60
CA THR A 12 -2.55 17.11 25.97
C THR A 12 -3.19 15.78 26.32
N GLY A 13 -2.51 15.04 27.20
CA GLY A 13 -3.09 13.90 27.89
C GLY A 13 -4.22 14.37 28.78
N VAL A 14 -5.42 13.89 28.50
CA VAL A 14 -6.54 13.90 29.45
C VAL A 14 -6.88 12.46 29.75
N THR A 15 -6.80 12.17 31.05
CA THR A 15 -7.07 10.91 31.73
C THR A 15 -8.44 10.34 31.35
N GLY A 16 -8.40 9.22 30.64
CA GLY A 16 -9.54 8.36 30.32
C GLY A 16 -9.02 7.28 29.41
N GLY A 17 -8.76 6.08 29.96
CA GLY A 17 -8.03 5.01 29.29
C GLY A 17 -8.69 4.54 28.00
N ALA A 18 -8.38 5.19 26.89
CA ALA A 18 -8.48 4.64 25.54
C ALA A 18 -7.06 4.20 25.17
N THR A 19 -6.73 2.96 25.50
CA THR A 19 -5.61 2.29 24.84
C THR A 19 -5.93 2.36 23.35
N ASN A 20 -5.17 3.14 22.57
CA ASN A 20 -5.14 2.93 21.12
C ASN A 20 -4.79 1.44 20.96
N PRO A 21 -5.69 0.57 20.47
CA PRO A 21 -5.37 -0.83 20.36
C PRO A 21 -4.32 -0.91 19.25
N LYS A 22 -3.05 -1.05 19.65
CA LYS A 22 -1.97 -1.39 18.72
C LYS A 22 -2.47 -2.61 17.97
N ARG A 23 -2.59 -2.50 16.64
CA ARG A 23 -2.98 -3.65 15.82
C ARG A 23 -1.85 -4.66 15.94
N VAL A 24 -2.14 -5.77 16.61
CA VAL A 24 -1.22 -6.91 16.74
C VAL A 24 -1.57 -7.93 15.67
N PHE A 25 -0.61 -8.76 15.27
CA PHE A 25 -0.80 -9.76 14.22
C PHE A 25 -2.03 -10.66 14.46
N SER A 26 -2.32 -11.03 15.71
CA SER A 26 -3.50 -11.82 16.08
C SER A 26 -4.82 -11.17 15.64
N SER A 27 -4.88 -9.84 15.65
CA SER A 27 -6.10 -9.08 15.38
C SER A 27 -6.52 -9.09 13.91
N PHE A 28 -5.67 -9.58 13.01
CA PHE A 28 -5.97 -9.78 11.59
C PHE A 28 -6.73 -11.08 11.31
N SER A 29 -6.72 -12.02 12.26
CA SER A 29 -7.47 -13.27 12.13
C SER A 29 -8.99 -13.05 12.29
N ASP A 30 -9.78 -13.97 11.74
CA ASP A 30 -11.23 -13.97 11.90
C ASP A 30 -11.63 -14.19 13.36
N GLY A 31 -12.78 -13.63 13.75
CA GLY A 31 -13.28 -13.68 15.13
C GLY A 31 -13.53 -12.30 15.73
N SER A 32 -13.76 -12.27 17.05
CA SER A 32 -14.09 -11.06 17.82
C SER A 32 -12.90 -10.15 18.10
N ASP A 33 -11.66 -10.64 17.94
CA ASP A 33 -10.45 -9.81 18.10
C ASP A 33 -10.42 -8.70 17.05
N GLY A 34 -9.86 -7.54 17.40
CA GLY A 34 -9.80 -6.38 16.51
C GLY A 34 -11.16 -5.72 16.22
N PHE A 35 -12.19 -5.98 17.05
CA PHE A 35 -13.57 -5.47 16.85
C PHE A 35 -13.64 -3.99 16.45
N GLN A 36 -12.83 -3.12 17.06
CA GLN A 36 -12.88 -1.68 16.80
C GLN A 36 -12.60 -1.32 15.34
N TRP A 37 -11.55 -1.88 14.75
CA TRP A 37 -11.20 -1.58 13.35
C TRP A 37 -12.11 -2.34 12.38
N LYS A 38 -12.54 -3.56 12.72
CA LYS A 38 -13.51 -4.34 11.92
C LYS A 38 -14.86 -3.63 11.84
N LYS A 39 -15.38 -3.13 12.98
CA LYS A 39 -16.61 -2.33 13.04
C LYS A 39 -16.48 -1.06 12.21
N ARG A 40 -15.37 -0.33 12.36
CA ARG A 40 -15.10 0.89 11.58
C ARG A 40 -15.11 0.60 10.08
N TYR A 41 -14.43 -0.46 9.64
CA TYR A 41 -14.42 -0.86 8.24
C TYR A 41 -15.83 -1.15 7.70
N LEU A 42 -16.63 -1.94 8.42
CA LEU A 42 -18.01 -2.25 8.01
C LEU A 42 -18.90 -0.99 7.98
N GLN A 43 -18.71 -0.08 8.92
CA GLN A 43 -19.41 1.20 8.95
C GLN A 43 -19.04 2.07 7.76
N GLU A 44 -17.75 2.25 7.47
CA GLU A 44 -17.27 3.04 6.32
C GLU A 44 -17.83 2.48 4.99
N ARG A 45 -17.91 1.15 4.85
CA ARG A 45 -18.51 0.51 3.66
C ARG A 45 -20.01 0.80 3.54
N ARG A 46 -20.75 0.71 4.66
CA ARG A 46 -22.19 1.04 4.69
C ARG A 46 -22.43 2.51 4.38
N ASP A 47 -21.67 3.42 4.99
CA ASP A 47 -21.82 4.86 4.80
C ASP A 47 -21.56 5.25 3.34
N THR A 48 -20.52 4.69 2.73
CA THR A 48 -20.20 4.88 1.31
C THR A 48 -21.35 4.38 0.40
N ALA A 49 -21.90 3.19 0.69
CA ALA A 49 -23.01 2.64 -0.09
C ALA A 49 -24.26 3.53 0.01
N MET A 50 -24.57 4.00 1.20
CA MET A 50 -25.72 4.87 1.45
C MET A 50 -25.54 6.25 0.81
N GLU A 51 -24.36 6.85 0.90
CA GLU A 51 -24.05 8.11 0.22
C GLU A 51 -24.23 7.97 -1.30
N PHE A 52 -23.72 6.88 -1.89
CA PHE A 52 -23.86 6.64 -3.33
C PHE A 52 -25.31 6.42 -3.79
N LEU A 53 -26.08 5.60 -3.06
CA LEU A 53 -27.44 5.22 -3.46
C LEU A 53 -28.49 6.28 -3.10
N SER A 54 -28.37 6.93 -1.95
CA SER A 54 -29.43 7.75 -1.35
C SER A 54 -29.14 9.25 -1.30
N ASP A 55 -27.88 9.69 -1.37
CA ASP A 55 -27.57 11.13 -1.32
C ASP A 55 -27.74 11.79 -2.69
N VAL A 56 -28.92 12.34 -2.91
CA VAL A 56 -29.27 13.08 -4.14
C VAL A 56 -28.42 14.35 -4.29
N LYS A 57 -27.92 14.93 -3.18
CA LYS A 57 -27.11 16.17 -3.23
C LYS A 57 -25.75 15.97 -3.89
N LYS A 58 -25.29 14.73 -4.01
CA LYS A 58 -24.02 14.38 -4.67
C LYS A 58 -24.17 14.23 -6.18
N ARG A 59 -25.41 14.17 -6.71
CA ARG A 59 -25.71 14.01 -8.14
C ARG A 59 -25.75 15.35 -8.87
N VAL A 60 -24.69 16.14 -8.72
CA VAL A 60 -24.60 17.52 -9.25
C VAL A 60 -23.49 17.60 -10.30
N PRO A 61 -23.73 18.28 -11.44
CA PRO A 61 -22.68 18.55 -12.41
C PRO A 61 -21.51 19.33 -11.82
N ILE A 62 -20.29 18.96 -12.21
CA ILE A 62 -19.07 19.61 -11.75
C ILE A 62 -18.98 21.06 -12.29
N HIS A 63 -18.75 22.00 -11.39
CA HIS A 63 -18.58 23.43 -11.70
C HIS A 63 -17.24 23.95 -11.16
N ASP A 64 -16.88 25.19 -11.48
CA ASP A 64 -15.53 25.73 -11.29
C ASP A 64 -15.02 25.66 -9.85
N ALA A 65 -15.87 25.96 -8.88
CA ALA A 65 -15.51 25.84 -7.47
C ALA A 65 -15.11 24.41 -7.09
N ILE A 66 -15.83 23.39 -7.59
CA ILE A 66 -15.48 21.98 -7.38
C ILE A 66 -14.17 21.65 -8.11
N ARG A 67 -14.00 22.10 -9.36
CA ARG A 67 -12.78 21.83 -10.16
C ARG A 67 -11.53 22.38 -9.47
N GLN A 68 -11.56 23.64 -9.06
CA GLN A 68 -10.43 24.30 -8.40
C GLN A 68 -10.10 23.63 -7.06
N ARG A 69 -11.11 23.36 -6.23
CA ARG A 69 -10.90 22.69 -4.92
C ARG A 69 -10.38 21.26 -5.10
N ALA A 70 -10.88 20.52 -6.07
CA ALA A 70 -10.41 19.16 -6.34
C ALA A 70 -8.93 19.15 -6.81
N ILE A 71 -8.50 20.14 -7.60
CA ILE A 71 -7.10 20.29 -7.98
C ILE A 71 -6.22 20.58 -6.76
N ILE A 72 -6.63 21.53 -5.91
CA ILE A 72 -5.91 21.87 -4.68
C ILE A 72 -5.82 20.66 -3.74
N SER A 73 -6.90 19.90 -3.59
CA SER A 73 -6.89 18.69 -2.77
C SER A 73 -5.98 17.61 -3.36
N ARG A 74 -5.93 17.47 -4.69
CA ARG A 74 -5.05 16.51 -5.37
C ARG A 74 -3.57 16.86 -5.14
N THR A 75 -3.20 18.13 -5.29
CA THR A 75 -1.82 18.55 -5.03
C THR A 75 -1.48 18.34 -3.57
N ALA A 76 -2.36 18.74 -2.66
CA ALA A 76 -2.16 18.54 -1.23
C ALA A 76 -1.96 17.07 -0.83
N THR A 77 -2.65 16.12 -1.48
CA THR A 77 -2.43 14.69 -1.22
C THR A 77 -1.14 14.15 -1.81
N ASN A 78 -0.69 14.70 -2.94
CA ASN A 78 0.58 14.30 -3.57
C ASN A 78 1.78 14.78 -2.76
N ASP A 79 1.63 15.91 -2.05
CA ASP A 79 2.69 16.48 -1.19
C ASP A 79 2.85 15.70 0.14
N ILE A 80 1.93 14.77 0.46
CA ILE A 80 2.03 13.92 1.64
C ILE A 80 3.05 12.81 1.36
N SER A 81 4.27 12.98 1.89
CA SER A 81 5.28 11.92 1.89
C SER A 81 4.97 10.88 2.97
N CYS A 82 5.03 9.59 2.62
CA CYS A 82 4.98 8.52 3.61
C CYS A 82 6.28 8.53 4.45
N THR A 83 6.15 8.57 5.78
CA THR A 83 7.29 8.44 6.68
C THR A 83 7.85 7.03 6.55
N LYS A 84 9.08 6.91 6.02
CA LYS A 84 9.78 5.62 5.96
C LYS A 84 10.06 5.14 7.39
N VAL A 85 9.77 3.86 7.66
CA VAL A 85 9.99 3.23 8.98
C VAL A 85 11.47 2.91 9.20
N PHE A 86 12.19 2.65 8.12
CA PHE A 86 13.63 2.47 8.08
C PHE A 86 14.23 3.51 7.13
N GLU A 87 15.36 4.09 7.49
CA GLU A 87 16.16 4.85 6.52
C GLU A 87 16.77 3.86 5.53
N ASP A 88 16.80 4.24 4.25
CA ASP A 88 17.47 3.44 3.22
C ASP A 88 18.97 3.49 3.54
N LEU A 89 19.49 2.45 4.19
CA LEU A 89 20.92 2.31 4.53
C LEU A 89 21.79 2.06 3.29
N SER A 90 21.26 2.25 2.08
CA SER A 90 21.95 1.98 0.81
C SER A 90 23.05 2.99 0.47
N SER A 91 23.28 4.02 1.29
CA SER A 91 24.41 4.95 1.12
C SER A 91 25.65 4.54 1.94
N THR A 92 26.03 3.27 1.92
CA THR A 92 27.35 2.83 2.40
C THR A 92 28.12 2.13 1.29
N SER A 93 28.37 2.82 0.19
CA SER A 93 29.58 2.57 -0.61
C SER A 93 29.87 3.78 -1.48
N ASP A 94 31.12 4.24 -1.44
CA ASP A 94 31.70 5.19 -2.38
C ASP A 94 31.76 4.54 -3.79
N ILE A 95 30.61 4.34 -4.44
CA ILE A 95 30.54 3.92 -5.84
C ILE A 95 30.25 5.17 -6.68
N PRO A 96 31.16 5.56 -7.60
CA PRO A 96 30.95 6.71 -8.47
C PRO A 96 29.64 6.61 -9.26
N PRO A 97 28.88 7.70 -9.39
CA PRO A 97 27.52 7.70 -9.97
C PRO A 97 27.48 7.55 -11.50
N GLU A 98 28.48 6.94 -12.13
CA GLU A 98 28.64 6.93 -13.60
C GLU A 98 28.63 5.54 -14.27
N ARG A 99 28.37 4.45 -13.54
CA ARG A 99 28.15 3.12 -14.16
C ARG A 99 26.70 2.69 -14.00
N ASP A 100 25.87 3.14 -14.93
CA ASP A 100 24.43 2.87 -15.03
C ASP A 100 24.09 1.44 -15.48
N ASP A 101 25.07 0.52 -15.49
CA ASP A 101 24.85 -0.89 -15.80
C ASP A 101 25.39 -1.75 -14.67
N GLY A 102 24.54 -2.05 -13.67
CA GLY A 102 24.84 -3.04 -12.63
C GLY A 102 25.28 -4.40 -13.22
N ARG A 103 24.83 -4.71 -14.45
CA ARG A 103 25.24 -5.87 -15.22
C ARG A 103 26.72 -5.87 -15.60
N SER A 104 27.29 -4.73 -15.99
CA SER A 104 28.71 -4.67 -16.38
C SER A 104 29.64 -4.87 -15.19
N VAL A 105 29.21 -4.43 -13.99
CA VAL A 105 29.97 -4.62 -12.74
C VAL A 105 29.94 -6.09 -12.30
N VAL A 106 28.81 -6.77 -12.48
CA VAL A 106 28.68 -8.20 -12.21
C VAL A 106 29.51 -9.03 -13.19
N GLU A 107 29.47 -8.71 -14.48
CA GLU A 107 30.30 -9.38 -15.50
C GLU A 107 31.80 -9.24 -15.21
N GLU A 108 32.27 -8.04 -14.85
CA GLU A 108 33.67 -7.79 -14.46
C GLU A 108 34.08 -8.59 -13.21
N ALA A 109 33.18 -8.74 -12.23
CA ALA A 109 33.44 -9.53 -11.02
C ALA A 109 33.44 -11.04 -11.27
N VAL A 110 32.57 -11.53 -12.17
CA VAL A 110 32.53 -12.94 -12.59
C VAL A 110 33.80 -13.31 -13.35
N ASP A 111 34.27 -12.44 -14.26
CA ASP A 111 35.53 -12.64 -14.96
C ASP A 111 36.73 -12.68 -14.00
N GLY A 112 36.71 -11.85 -12.96
CA GLY A 112 37.71 -11.89 -11.88
C GLY A 112 37.70 -13.19 -11.08
N LEU A 113 36.52 -13.77 -10.83
CA LEU A 113 36.36 -15.04 -10.13
C LEU A 113 36.78 -16.24 -10.99
N LEU A 114 36.57 -16.19 -12.30
CA LEU A 114 37.04 -17.22 -13.24
C LEU A 114 38.57 -17.30 -13.32
N LEU A 115 39.27 -16.22 -12.96
CA LEU A 115 40.73 -16.15 -12.89
C LEU A 115 41.29 -16.49 -11.50
N ASP A 116 40.45 -16.65 -10.46
CA ASP A 116 40.86 -16.98 -9.08
C ASP A 116 40.87 -18.50 -8.86
N GLU A 117 42.06 -19.08 -8.73
CA GLU A 117 42.22 -20.53 -8.49
C GLU A 117 41.60 -21.01 -7.17
N ASN A 118 41.33 -20.10 -6.21
CA ASN A 118 40.70 -20.42 -4.93
C ASN A 118 39.18 -20.15 -4.90
N ALA A 119 38.58 -19.78 -6.04
CA ALA A 119 37.15 -19.46 -6.10
C ALA A 119 36.25 -20.62 -5.64
N VAL A 120 36.65 -21.86 -5.92
CA VAL A 120 35.89 -23.07 -5.58
C VAL A 120 35.76 -23.27 -4.06
N ASP A 121 36.85 -23.05 -3.31
CA ASP A 121 36.84 -23.18 -1.84
C ASP A 121 36.01 -22.06 -1.18
N ARG A 122 36.00 -20.87 -1.79
CA ARG A 122 35.22 -19.71 -1.31
C ARG A 122 33.73 -19.91 -1.56
N LEU A 123 33.36 -20.50 -2.69
CA LEU A 123 31.97 -20.78 -3.07
C LEU A 123 31.39 -22.02 -2.38
N GLN A 124 32.22 -22.92 -1.83
CA GLN A 124 31.76 -24.10 -1.10
C GLN A 124 30.87 -23.79 0.12
N HIS A 125 30.96 -22.57 0.64
CA HIS A 125 30.21 -22.13 1.83
C HIS A 125 28.93 -21.37 1.49
N VAL A 126 28.62 -21.16 0.21
CA VAL A 126 27.38 -20.50 -0.23
C VAL A 126 26.26 -21.54 -0.21
N ASP A 127 25.16 -21.24 0.49
CA ASP A 127 23.98 -22.09 0.46
C ASP A 127 23.34 -22.03 -0.93
N LEU A 128 23.08 -23.20 -1.51
CA LEU A 128 22.41 -23.31 -2.80
C LEU A 128 20.96 -22.79 -2.74
N GLY A 129 20.37 -22.71 -1.55
CA GLY A 129 19.05 -22.08 -1.32
C GLY A 129 19.03 -20.57 -1.53
N ASP A 130 20.19 -19.90 -1.42
CA ASP A 130 20.30 -18.43 -1.56
C ASP A 130 20.57 -18.01 -3.00
N ILE A 131 21.10 -18.91 -3.84
CA ILE A 131 21.42 -18.63 -5.25
C ILE A 131 20.19 -18.11 -6.04
N PRO A 132 18.99 -18.72 -5.93
CA PRO A 132 17.81 -18.20 -6.61
C PRO A 132 17.36 -16.81 -6.13
N LEU A 133 17.67 -16.44 -4.88
CA LEU A 133 17.36 -15.10 -4.37
C LEU A 133 18.28 -14.05 -5.02
N LEU A 134 19.57 -14.37 -5.11
CA LEU A 134 20.57 -13.53 -5.79
C LEU A 134 20.30 -13.43 -7.30
N GLU A 135 19.94 -14.55 -7.95
CA GLU A 135 19.58 -14.55 -9.36
C GLU A 135 18.40 -13.62 -9.65
N ASN A 136 17.38 -13.62 -8.78
CA ASN A 136 16.23 -12.73 -8.92
C ASN A 136 16.56 -11.26 -8.59
N GLU A 137 17.52 -10.98 -7.70
CA GLU A 137 17.96 -9.60 -7.42
C GLU A 137 18.79 -9.03 -8.59
N LEU A 138 19.67 -9.84 -9.18
CA LEU A 138 20.57 -9.41 -10.24
C LEU A 138 19.94 -9.43 -11.65
N PHE A 139 19.08 -10.41 -11.90
CA PHE A 139 18.51 -10.67 -13.24
C PHE A 139 16.98 -10.72 -13.27
N GLY A 140 16.31 -10.56 -12.13
CA GLY A 140 14.86 -10.67 -12.05
C GLY A 140 14.11 -9.59 -12.83
N ASP A 141 12.86 -9.90 -13.16
CA ASP A 141 11.95 -8.97 -13.82
C ASP A 141 11.10 -8.23 -12.77
N ASP A 142 11.39 -6.93 -12.61
CA ASP A 142 10.65 -6.03 -11.72
C ASP A 142 9.14 -6.04 -11.98
N ILE A 143 8.72 -6.30 -13.22
CA ILE A 143 7.31 -6.27 -13.65
C ILE A 143 6.51 -7.39 -12.98
N ALA A 144 7.07 -8.61 -12.90
CA ALA A 144 6.40 -9.76 -12.30
C ALA A 144 6.19 -9.59 -10.78
N GLY A 145 7.16 -8.97 -10.09
CA GLY A 145 7.04 -8.59 -8.69
C GLY A 145 5.93 -7.56 -8.48
N GLU A 146 5.87 -6.55 -9.34
CA GLU A 146 4.85 -5.50 -9.25
C GLU A 146 3.42 -6.05 -9.42
N GLU A 147 3.18 -6.94 -10.38
CA GLU A 147 1.87 -7.57 -10.57
C GLU A 147 1.39 -8.33 -9.34
N THR A 148 2.30 -9.04 -8.68
CA THR A 148 2.02 -9.78 -7.45
C THR A 148 1.61 -8.84 -6.33
N ILE A 149 2.34 -7.73 -6.16
CA ILE A 149 2.01 -6.69 -5.17
C ILE A 149 0.66 -6.05 -5.48
N ARG A 150 0.39 -5.71 -6.74
CA ARG A 150 -0.92 -5.15 -7.17
C ARG A 150 -2.07 -6.10 -6.82
N ARG A 151 -1.87 -7.42 -7.00
CA ARG A 151 -2.85 -8.46 -6.65
C ARG A 151 -3.11 -8.51 -5.14
N TRP A 152 -2.07 -8.45 -4.31
CA TRP A 152 -2.21 -8.44 -2.85
C TRP A 152 -2.87 -7.17 -2.33
N LEU A 153 -2.46 -6.01 -2.86
CA LEU A 153 -3.01 -4.71 -2.47
C LEU A 153 -4.46 -4.52 -2.90
N LYS A 154 -4.92 -5.25 -3.94
CA LYS A 154 -6.26 -5.10 -4.54
C LYS A 154 -6.56 -3.63 -4.83
N LEU A 155 -5.88 -3.06 -5.83
CA LEU A 155 -6.03 -1.66 -6.20
C LEU A 155 -7.50 -1.26 -6.36
N LYS A 156 -7.85 -0.06 -5.85
CA LYS A 156 -9.22 0.49 -5.87
C LYS A 156 -10.27 -0.42 -5.20
N ARG A 157 -9.88 -1.26 -4.22
CA ARG A 157 -10.76 -2.20 -3.50
C ARG A 157 -12.14 -1.63 -3.19
N ASP A 158 -12.17 -0.42 -2.62
CA ASP A 158 -13.41 0.17 -2.13
C ASP A 158 -14.17 1.02 -3.14
N THR A 159 -13.49 1.51 -4.20
CA THR A 159 -14.07 2.41 -5.19
C THR A 159 -14.47 1.71 -6.48
N ALA A 160 -13.79 0.62 -6.85
CA ALA A 160 -14.01 -0.11 -8.09
C ALA A 160 -15.45 -0.62 -8.22
N GLU A 161 -16.08 -0.99 -7.10
CA GLU A 161 -17.46 -1.45 -7.07
C GLU A 161 -18.45 -0.42 -7.63
N TYR A 162 -18.26 0.86 -7.33
CA TYR A 162 -19.16 1.94 -7.75
C TYR A 162 -18.74 2.60 -9.08
N GLN A 163 -17.51 2.37 -9.53
CA GLN A 163 -16.96 2.91 -10.78
C GLN A 163 -17.10 1.96 -11.96
N SER A 164 -17.29 0.66 -11.71
CA SER A 164 -17.47 -0.34 -12.75
C SER A 164 -18.83 -0.18 -13.43
N TYR A 165 -18.86 -0.30 -14.75
CA TYR A 165 -20.10 -0.18 -15.52
C TYR A 165 -21.07 -1.31 -15.16
N ALA A 166 -22.30 -0.95 -14.78
CA ALA A 166 -23.39 -1.88 -14.47
C ALA A 166 -23.09 -2.97 -13.43
N SER A 167 -22.19 -2.70 -12.47
CA SER A 167 -21.77 -3.66 -11.44
C SER A 167 -22.81 -3.95 -10.34
N ILE A 168 -23.77 -3.03 -10.13
CA ILE A 168 -24.83 -3.13 -9.13
C ILE A 168 -26.16 -3.36 -9.86
N PRO A 169 -26.79 -4.54 -9.70
CA PRO A 169 -28.06 -4.86 -10.32
C PRO A 169 -29.19 -4.02 -9.69
N GLU A 170 -30.26 -3.78 -10.46
CA GLU A 170 -31.34 -2.87 -10.04
C GLU A 170 -32.07 -3.33 -8.78
N GLY A 171 -32.26 -4.64 -8.61
CA GLY A 171 -32.87 -5.22 -7.41
C GLY A 171 -32.07 -4.96 -6.13
N GLU A 172 -30.77 -4.69 -6.25
CA GLU A 172 -29.86 -4.42 -5.13
C GLU A 172 -29.62 -2.91 -4.91
N ARG A 173 -30.34 -2.03 -5.62
CA ARG A 173 -30.26 -0.55 -5.44
C ARG A 173 -31.21 -0.05 -4.35
N SER A 174 -31.23 -0.74 -3.21
CA SER A 174 -32.03 -0.38 -2.05
C SER A 174 -31.13 0.04 -0.87
N SER A 175 -31.70 0.68 0.14
CA SER A 175 -30.98 1.03 1.37
C SER A 175 -30.76 -0.18 2.29
N TRP A 176 -31.55 -1.23 2.14
CA TRP A 176 -31.47 -2.44 2.94
C TRP A 176 -30.67 -3.57 2.27
N SER A 177 -30.34 -3.45 0.98
CA SER A 177 -29.50 -4.42 0.28
C SER A 177 -28.07 -4.39 0.81
N ALA A 178 -27.47 -5.57 0.94
CA ALA A 178 -26.13 -5.76 1.51
C ALA A 178 -25.08 -6.03 0.42
N TRP A 179 -25.27 -5.49 -0.78
CA TRP A 179 -24.43 -5.76 -1.95
C TRP A 179 -22.94 -5.45 -1.71
N TYR A 180 -22.66 -4.39 -0.95
CA TYR A 180 -21.31 -3.95 -0.59
C TYR A 180 -20.51 -4.93 0.30
N LEU A 181 -21.12 -6.03 0.76
CA LEU A 181 -20.51 -7.08 1.59
C LEU A 181 -20.17 -8.36 0.82
N ARG A 182 -20.55 -8.49 -0.46
CA ARG A 182 -20.39 -9.73 -1.25
C ARG A 182 -18.94 -10.23 -1.41
N HIS A 183 -17.96 -9.34 -1.25
CA HIS A 183 -16.53 -9.67 -1.35
C HIS A 183 -15.97 -10.29 -0.07
N ILE A 184 -16.72 -10.24 1.03
CA ILE A 184 -16.32 -10.85 2.31
C ILE A 184 -16.50 -12.36 2.20
N LYS A 185 -15.39 -13.10 2.27
CA LYS A 185 -15.38 -14.56 2.30
C LYS A 185 -15.07 -15.02 3.72
N GLY A 186 -15.91 -15.88 4.27
CA GLY A 186 -15.61 -16.58 5.52
C GLY A 186 -14.56 -17.67 5.31
N LYS A 187 -13.94 -18.12 6.40
CA LYS A 187 -12.90 -19.14 6.40
C LYS A 187 -13.34 -20.47 5.75
N ASP A 188 -14.64 -20.77 5.78
CA ASP A 188 -15.23 -22.02 5.26
C ASP A 188 -15.60 -21.96 3.76
N ALA A 189 -15.28 -20.86 3.07
CA ALA A 189 -15.63 -20.65 1.65
C ALA A 189 -14.48 -20.93 0.66
N ASN A 190 -13.45 -21.67 1.08
CA ASN A 190 -12.34 -22.15 0.25
C ASN A 190 -12.20 -23.67 0.38
#